data_AF-A0A1M2VHH8-F1
#
_entry.id   AF-A0A1M2VHH8-F1
#
_cell.length_a   1.000
_cell.length_b   1.000
_cell.length_c   1.000
_cell.angle_alpha   90.00
_cell.angle_beta   90.00
_cell.angle_gamma   90.00
#
_symmetry.space_group_name_H-M   'P 1'
#
loop_
_entity.id
_entity.type
_entity.pdbx_description
1 polymer ?
#
loop_
_entity_poly.entity_id
_entity_poly.type
_entity_poly.pdbx_seq_one_letter_code
_entity_poly.pdbx_strand_id
1 'polypeptide(L)'
;MLCGVYGPLTPGHSAVNENSSGGLQSFLIGKDGLLSSPIDTISSGGDSPAFTTPLSTGQVAIMNYNSGNGFIVPTEPGNPLEFSSDHPLITFNAPVSHPHMALEHGCEVFVPDLGADKIWRLVQNGAPGNFKIQGQIDQPQGSGPRHIATRGNTLFALHELSSTLTQQLIPPAPNGTTPLIANFSILPPGLPQGAAMAAGEILLTEPSVHFPEPFLYVSNRNTGVQDPRGDAIAIFRIEPKLSLVGFVYTGLDQIRGMQLGGPENEFLIAGGVAGDAGVIMLKRTQGGKNLTLLTRNLELPTRTSFVWLN
;
A
#
# COMPACT_ATOMS: atom_id res chain seq x y z
N MET A 1 14.76 -8.76 0.41
CA MET A 1 13.59 -8.77 -0.49
C MET A 1 13.29 -7.30 -0.83
N LEU A 2 13.21 -6.93 -2.10
CA LEU A 2 12.74 -5.59 -2.47
C LEU A 2 11.24 -5.51 -2.18
N CYS A 3 10.81 -4.47 -1.46
CA CYS A 3 9.44 -4.15 -1.13
C CYS A 3 9.16 -2.72 -1.61
N GLY A 4 8.02 -2.52 -2.27
CA GLY A 4 7.54 -1.24 -2.80
C GLY A 4 8.43 -0.63 -3.87
N VAL A 5 8.06 -0.74 -5.15
CA VAL A 5 8.81 -0.09 -6.25
C VAL A 5 7.91 0.97 -6.89
N TYR A 6 8.31 2.24 -6.83
CA TYR A 6 7.46 3.36 -7.27
C TYR A 6 8.26 4.40 -8.03
N GLY A 7 7.68 4.99 -9.08
CA GLY A 7 8.31 6.04 -9.89
C GLY A 7 7.27 6.91 -10.61
N PRO A 8 7.56 8.19 -10.87
CA PRO A 8 6.76 9.02 -11.79
C PRO A 8 6.90 8.52 -13.24
N LEU A 9 6.23 9.19 -14.19
CA LEU A 9 6.28 8.91 -15.65
C LEU A 9 7.68 9.10 -16.31
N THR A 10 8.75 9.10 -15.52
CA THR A 10 10.16 9.12 -15.93
C THR A 10 10.86 7.91 -15.29
N PRO A 11 11.87 7.29 -15.93
CA PRO A 11 12.24 5.88 -15.72
C PRO A 11 12.90 5.54 -14.37
N GLY A 12 12.90 6.45 -13.40
CA GLY A 12 13.48 6.25 -12.08
C GLY A 12 12.49 5.69 -11.08
N HIS A 13 12.86 4.59 -10.45
CA HIS A 13 12.07 3.90 -9.44
C HIS A 13 12.86 3.76 -8.13
N SER A 14 12.16 3.88 -7.00
CA SER A 14 12.76 3.64 -5.68
C SER A 14 12.17 2.38 -5.04
N ALA A 15 12.98 1.66 -4.28
CA ALA A 15 12.58 0.48 -3.55
C ALA A 15 13.19 0.39 -2.15
N VAL A 16 12.50 -0.29 -1.24
CA VAL A 16 13.05 -0.60 0.10
C VAL A 16 13.38 -2.06 0.25
N ASN A 17 14.32 -2.36 1.14
CA ASN A 17 14.64 -3.72 1.52
C ASN A 17 14.08 -4.00 2.92
N GLU A 18 13.01 -4.79 3.03
CA GLU A 18 12.35 -5.14 4.30
C GLU A 18 13.22 -6.11 5.14
N ASN A 19 14.38 -5.61 5.57
CA ASN A 19 15.40 -6.28 6.37
C ASN A 19 15.68 -5.42 7.63
N SER A 20 16.28 -6.01 8.67
CA SER A 20 16.60 -5.29 9.92
C SER A 20 17.52 -4.08 9.74
N SER A 21 18.41 -4.10 8.74
CA SER A 21 19.18 -2.92 8.30
C SER A 21 18.84 -2.61 6.84
N GLY A 22 17.57 -2.29 6.62
CA GLY A 22 17.04 -1.95 5.32
C GLY A 22 17.46 -0.56 4.86
N GLY A 23 17.36 -0.32 3.55
CA GLY A 23 17.70 0.94 2.93
C GLY A 23 16.73 1.29 1.82
N LEU A 24 16.79 2.55 1.39
CA LEU A 24 16.16 3.04 0.18
C LEU A 24 17.16 2.95 -0.97
N GLN A 25 16.73 2.39 -2.09
CA GLN A 25 17.55 2.23 -3.29
C GLN A 25 16.83 2.80 -4.49
N SER A 26 17.57 3.39 -5.42
CA SER A 26 17.04 3.88 -6.69
C SER A 26 17.55 3.03 -7.86
N PHE A 27 16.72 2.89 -8.89
CA PHE A 27 17.00 2.06 -10.06
C PHE A 27 16.42 2.70 -11.32
N LEU A 28 17.02 2.35 -12.46
CA LEU A 28 16.35 2.45 -13.75
C LEU A 28 15.69 1.11 -14.08
N ILE A 29 14.53 1.16 -14.73
CA ILE A 29 13.93 -0.01 -15.36
C ILE A 29 14.16 0.08 -16.87
N GLY A 30 14.86 -0.92 -17.41
CA GLY A 30 15.10 -1.07 -18.84
C GLY A 30 13.83 -1.37 -19.62
N LYS A 31 13.87 -1.18 -20.95
CA LYS A 31 12.72 -1.51 -21.84
C LYS A 31 12.38 -3.00 -21.86
N ASP A 32 13.31 -3.84 -21.41
CA ASP A 32 13.17 -5.27 -21.20
C ASP A 32 12.56 -5.62 -19.83
N GLY A 33 12.25 -4.62 -19.00
CA GLY A 33 11.72 -4.79 -17.65
C GLY A 33 12.77 -5.16 -16.61
N LEU A 34 14.06 -5.15 -16.95
CA LEU A 34 15.14 -5.45 -16.01
C LEU A 34 15.53 -4.20 -15.23
N LEU A 35 15.84 -4.39 -13.94
CA LEU A 35 16.42 -3.34 -13.11
C LEU A 35 17.90 -3.15 -13.45
N SER A 36 18.37 -1.91 -13.44
CA SER A 36 19.80 -1.62 -13.35
C SER A 36 20.40 -2.11 -12.03
N SER A 37 21.72 -2.06 -11.89
CA SER A 37 22.32 -1.98 -10.55
C SER A 37 21.73 -0.78 -9.79
N PRO A 38 21.68 -0.81 -8.44
CA PRO A 38 21.29 0.36 -7.66
C PRO A 38 22.13 1.57 -8.06
N ILE A 39 21.48 2.69 -8.33
CA ILE A 39 22.14 3.95 -8.71
C ILE A 39 22.57 4.68 -7.46
N ASP A 40 21.66 4.78 -6.49
CA ASP A 40 21.95 5.25 -5.15
C ASP A 40 21.37 4.29 -4.10
N THR A 41 21.94 4.31 -2.90
CA THR A 41 21.51 3.53 -1.76
C THR A 41 21.80 4.28 -0.47
N ILE A 42 20.74 4.61 0.27
CA ILE A 42 20.84 5.22 1.59
C ILE A 42 20.24 4.30 2.66
N SER A 43 20.75 4.41 3.88
CA SER A 43 20.16 3.74 5.04
C SER A 43 18.75 4.26 5.28
N SER A 44 17.84 3.38 5.70
CA SER A 44 16.50 3.79 6.15
C SER A 44 16.51 4.46 7.54
N GLY A 45 17.63 4.41 8.25
CA GLY A 45 17.75 4.93 9.62
C GLY A 45 16.91 4.18 10.66
N GLY A 46 16.35 3.03 10.30
CA GLY A 46 15.48 2.22 11.14
C GLY A 46 15.52 0.73 10.79
N ASP A 47 14.51 -0.01 11.26
CA ASP A 47 14.41 -1.46 11.09
C ASP A 47 13.20 -1.83 10.23
N SER A 48 13.43 -2.73 9.26
CA SER A 48 12.41 -3.31 8.38
C SER A 48 11.56 -2.25 7.68
N PRO A 49 12.14 -1.43 6.77
CA PRO A 49 11.37 -0.50 5.96
C PRO A 49 10.34 -1.26 5.13
N ALA A 50 9.07 -0.96 5.37
CA ALA A 50 7.95 -1.71 4.79
C ALA A 50 7.37 -1.04 3.54
N PHE A 51 7.65 0.25 3.34
CA PHE A 51 7.05 1.02 2.26
C PHE A 51 7.93 2.19 1.81
N THR A 52 7.85 2.53 0.53
CA THR A 52 8.36 3.77 -0.03
C THR A 52 7.42 4.30 -1.10
N THR A 53 7.41 5.61 -1.35
CA THR A 53 6.72 6.21 -2.50
C THR A 53 7.36 7.55 -2.86
N PRO A 54 7.45 7.92 -4.14
CA PRO A 54 7.72 9.30 -4.52
C PRO A 54 6.52 10.18 -4.14
N LEU A 55 6.81 11.43 -3.83
CA LEU A 55 5.84 12.51 -3.61
C LEU A 55 5.84 13.46 -4.82
N SER A 56 4.75 14.19 -5.02
CA SER A 56 4.66 15.20 -6.10
C SER A 56 5.74 16.28 -6.03
N THR A 57 6.31 16.49 -4.85
CA THR A 57 7.41 17.42 -4.58
C THR A 57 8.77 16.98 -5.12
N GLY A 58 8.89 15.76 -5.66
CA GLY A 58 10.17 15.16 -6.08
C GLY A 58 10.96 14.53 -4.93
N GLN A 59 10.37 14.48 -3.73
CA GLN A 59 10.95 13.81 -2.56
C GLN A 59 10.44 12.37 -2.48
N VAL A 60 11.13 11.50 -1.74
CA VAL A 60 10.76 10.09 -1.58
C VAL A 60 10.53 9.78 -0.11
N ALA A 61 9.35 9.25 0.21
CA ALA A 61 9.00 8.81 1.56
C ALA A 61 9.47 7.38 1.81
N ILE A 62 9.89 7.07 3.03
CA ILE A 62 10.20 5.73 3.52
C ILE A 62 9.73 5.58 4.97
N MET A 63 9.12 4.43 5.28
CA MET A 63 8.58 4.13 6.61
C MET A 63 9.14 2.82 7.15
N ASN A 64 9.68 2.87 8.37
CA ASN A 64 10.30 1.75 9.07
C ASN A 64 9.33 1.13 10.07
N TYR A 65 8.90 -0.10 9.77
CA TYR A 65 7.87 -0.78 10.53
C TYR A 65 8.33 -1.08 11.96
N ASN A 66 9.49 -1.70 12.15
CA ASN A 66 9.87 -2.22 13.46
C ASN A 66 10.45 -1.15 14.40
N SER A 67 10.97 -0.05 13.87
CA SER A 67 11.57 1.03 14.66
C SER A 67 10.64 2.22 14.92
N GLY A 68 9.42 2.22 14.38
CA GLY A 68 8.45 3.29 14.64
C GLY A 68 8.92 4.66 14.14
N ASN A 69 9.65 4.70 13.03
CA ASN A 69 10.19 5.93 12.46
C ASN A 69 10.20 5.88 10.92
N GLY A 70 10.62 6.97 10.30
CA GLY A 70 10.76 7.07 8.85
C GLY A 70 11.36 8.41 8.46
N PHE A 71 11.48 8.69 7.18
CA PHE A 71 11.84 10.01 6.69
C PHE A 71 11.27 10.26 5.30
N ILE A 72 11.34 11.52 4.87
CA ILE A 72 11.08 11.91 3.49
C ILE A 72 12.35 12.59 3.01
N VAL A 73 12.98 12.04 1.97
CA VAL A 73 14.28 12.49 1.48
C VAL A 73 14.14 13.23 0.15
N PRO A 74 14.75 14.41 -0.03
CA PRO A 74 14.83 15.06 -1.33
C PRO A 74 15.71 14.28 -2.29
N THR A 75 15.43 14.40 -3.58
CA THR A 75 16.39 13.98 -4.62
C THR A 75 17.25 15.15 -5.07
N GLU A 76 18.41 14.86 -5.65
CA GLU A 76 19.30 15.88 -6.18
C GLU A 76 18.67 16.66 -7.36
N PRO A 77 18.87 17.99 -7.45
CA PRO A 77 18.31 18.79 -8.54
C PRO A 77 18.73 18.27 -9.92
N GLY A 78 17.73 17.91 -10.75
CA GLY A 78 17.97 17.37 -12.09
C GLY A 78 18.32 15.88 -12.12
N ASN A 79 18.44 15.22 -10.96
CA ASN A 79 18.68 13.79 -10.86
C ASN A 79 17.76 13.12 -9.80
N PRO A 80 16.56 12.66 -10.18
CA PRO A 80 15.61 12.04 -9.26
C PRO A 80 16.04 10.65 -8.75
N LEU A 81 17.21 10.16 -9.18
CA LEU A 81 17.77 8.87 -8.80
C LEU A 81 18.83 8.99 -7.71
N GLU A 82 19.27 10.19 -7.35
CA GLU A 82 20.24 10.41 -6.27
C GLU A 82 19.54 11.11 -5.10
N PHE A 83 19.74 10.60 -3.89
CA PHE A 83 19.12 11.11 -2.68
C PHE A 83 20.03 12.13 -2.00
N SER A 84 19.45 13.21 -1.52
CA SER A 84 20.20 14.24 -0.80
C SER A 84 20.56 13.81 0.61
N SER A 85 21.65 14.35 1.16
CA SER A 85 22.19 13.93 2.46
C SER A 85 21.39 14.42 3.67
N ASP A 86 20.57 15.47 3.52
CA ASP A 86 19.80 16.05 4.63
C ASP A 86 18.36 15.51 4.64
N HIS A 87 18.08 14.60 5.56
CA HIS A 87 16.77 13.96 5.76
C HIS A 87 16.62 13.52 7.22
N PRO A 88 16.20 14.43 8.12
CA PRO A 88 16.02 14.10 9.53
C PRO A 88 15.01 12.96 9.73
N LEU A 89 15.31 12.05 10.66
CA LEU A 89 14.36 11.02 11.06
C LEU A 89 13.14 11.62 11.76
N ILE A 90 11.98 11.10 11.38
CA ILE A 90 10.69 11.36 12.00
C ILE A 90 10.37 10.17 12.90
N THR A 91 10.33 10.39 14.21
CA THR A 91 9.95 9.36 15.18
C THR A 91 8.47 9.49 15.52
N PHE A 92 7.71 8.41 15.31
CA PHE A 92 6.29 8.36 15.61
C PHE A 92 6.08 7.98 17.08
N ASN A 93 5.67 8.95 17.88
CA ASN A 93 5.60 8.79 19.33
C ASN A 93 4.34 8.01 19.76
N ALA A 94 4.47 6.70 19.96
CA ALA A 94 3.44 5.83 20.52
C ALA A 94 4.10 4.68 21.32
N PRO A 95 3.38 4.02 22.26
CA PRO A 95 3.92 2.88 23.00
C PRO A 95 4.40 1.73 22.10
N VAL A 96 3.68 1.50 21.01
CA VAL A 96 4.07 0.64 19.89
C VAL A 96 3.77 1.43 18.62
N SER A 97 4.73 1.50 17.70
CA SER A 97 4.57 2.20 16.42
C SER A 97 5.12 1.31 15.30
N HIS A 98 4.27 1.11 14.30
CA HIS A 98 4.51 0.33 13.10
C HIS A 98 3.95 1.06 11.86
N PRO A 99 4.58 2.18 11.45
CA PRO A 99 4.20 2.90 10.25
C PRO A 99 4.38 2.00 9.03
N HIS A 100 3.34 1.83 8.21
CA HIS A 100 3.33 0.81 7.16
C HIS A 100 3.13 1.39 5.75
N MET A 101 2.73 2.65 5.61
CA MET A 101 2.55 3.31 4.30
C MET A 101 2.83 4.80 4.41
N ALA A 102 3.09 5.45 3.28
CA ALA A 102 2.98 6.90 3.14
C ALA A 102 2.04 7.22 1.96
N LEU A 103 1.09 8.15 2.15
CA LEU A 103 0.18 8.61 1.10
C LEU A 103 0.14 10.14 1.09
N GLU A 104 0.48 10.75 -0.04
CA GLU A 104 0.33 12.19 -0.24
C GLU A 104 -1.15 12.57 -0.34
N HIS A 105 -1.58 13.57 0.43
CA HIS A 105 -2.93 14.12 0.40
C HIS A 105 -2.88 15.64 0.53
N GLY A 106 -3.03 16.35 -0.59
CA GLY A 106 -2.88 17.81 -0.61
C GLY A 106 -1.47 18.22 -0.21
N CYS A 107 -1.33 19.03 0.85
CA CYS A 107 -0.04 19.46 1.38
C CYS A 107 0.48 18.56 2.53
N GLU A 108 -0.20 17.45 2.81
CA GLU A 108 0.13 16.53 3.90
C GLU A 108 0.59 15.18 3.36
N VAL A 109 1.31 14.44 4.20
CA VAL A 109 1.56 13.01 3.99
C VAL A 109 0.92 12.23 5.14
N PHE A 110 0.02 11.32 4.80
CA PHE A 110 -0.64 10.43 5.74
C PHE A 110 0.14 9.14 5.90
N VAL A 111 0.34 8.73 7.15
CA VAL A 111 1.11 7.54 7.52
C VAL A 111 0.25 6.65 8.43
N PRO A 112 -0.45 5.64 7.90
CA PRO A 112 -1.10 4.63 8.74
C PRO A 112 -0.05 3.88 9.57
N ASP A 113 -0.33 3.79 10.86
CA ASP A 113 0.52 3.17 11.85
C ASP A 113 -0.24 2.03 12.53
N LEU A 114 0.16 0.81 12.19
CA LEU A 114 -0.47 -0.43 12.65
C LEU A 114 -0.38 -0.56 14.17
N GLY A 115 0.75 -0.20 14.76
CA GLY A 115 1.00 -0.36 16.19
C GLY A 115 0.27 0.70 17.04
N ALA A 116 0.03 1.88 16.46
CA ALA A 116 -0.52 3.03 17.16
C ALA A 116 -2.04 3.24 16.95
N ASP A 117 -2.70 2.41 16.12
CA ASP A 117 -4.13 2.53 15.77
C ASP A 117 -4.53 3.93 15.26
N LYS A 118 -3.70 4.52 14.40
CA LYS A 118 -3.93 5.87 13.87
C LYS A 118 -3.26 6.07 12.52
N ILE A 119 -3.59 7.19 11.91
CA ILE A 119 -2.90 7.70 10.73
C ILE A 119 -2.23 9.02 11.14
N TRP A 120 -0.91 9.05 11.14
CA TRP A 120 -0.15 10.27 11.38
C TRP A 120 -0.25 11.23 10.20
N ARG A 121 -0.23 12.52 10.48
CA ARG A 121 -0.26 13.59 9.50
C ARG A 121 1.05 14.35 9.52
N LEU A 122 1.81 14.26 8.44
CA LEU A 122 3.08 14.95 8.27
C LEU A 122 2.92 16.17 7.37
N VAL A 123 3.70 17.21 7.64
CA VAL A 123 3.87 18.36 6.75
C VAL A 123 5.34 18.76 6.67
N GLN A 124 5.72 19.31 5.52
CA GLN A 124 7.05 19.89 5.37
C GLN A 124 7.19 21.12 6.28
N ASN A 125 8.33 21.22 6.94
CA ASN A 125 8.67 22.21 7.94
C ASN A 125 9.91 23.01 7.49
N GLY A 126 9.71 23.85 6.48
CA GLY A 126 10.78 24.66 5.90
C GLY A 126 11.44 23.98 4.70
N ALA A 127 12.75 23.74 4.80
CA ALA A 127 13.54 23.17 3.70
C ALA A 127 13.02 21.77 3.29
N PRO A 128 13.22 21.36 2.01
CA PRO A 128 12.99 19.99 1.58
C PRO A 128 13.68 18.98 2.51
N GLY A 129 13.03 17.85 2.75
CA GLY A 129 13.50 16.78 3.63
C GLY A 129 13.10 16.94 5.09
N ASN A 130 12.87 18.18 5.53
CA ASN A 130 12.46 18.46 6.90
C ASN A 130 10.94 18.34 7.04
N PHE A 131 10.45 17.23 7.58
CA PHE A 131 9.03 17.02 7.87
C PHE A 131 8.78 16.87 9.36
N LYS A 132 7.60 17.31 9.80
CA LYS A 132 7.14 17.13 11.18
C LYS A 132 5.76 16.51 11.23
N ILE A 133 5.48 15.79 12.31
CA ILE A 133 4.13 15.39 12.69
C ILE A 133 3.36 16.64 13.09
N GLN A 134 2.31 16.98 12.35
CA GLN A 134 1.39 18.04 12.74
C GLN A 134 0.17 17.52 13.50
N GLY A 135 -0.16 16.24 13.34
CA GLY A 135 -1.23 15.60 14.10
C GLY A 135 -1.56 14.19 13.64
N GLN A 136 -2.78 13.75 13.90
CA GLN A 136 -3.23 12.39 13.65
C GLN A 136 -4.73 12.30 13.32
N ILE A 137 -5.11 11.16 12.75
CA ILE A 137 -6.49 10.70 12.58
C ILE A 137 -6.63 9.36 13.30
N ASP A 138 -7.44 9.32 14.36
CA ASP A 138 -7.62 8.11 15.16
C ASP A 138 -8.40 7.04 14.37
N GLN A 139 -7.97 5.79 14.49
CA GLN A 139 -8.66 4.61 13.96
C GLN A 139 -9.18 3.75 15.13
N PRO A 140 -10.07 2.78 14.88
CA PRO A 140 -10.58 1.93 15.96
C PRO A 140 -9.44 1.22 16.71
N GLN A 141 -9.54 1.13 18.03
CA GLN A 141 -8.53 0.47 18.86
C GLN A 141 -8.39 -1.02 18.49
N GLY A 142 -7.16 -1.49 18.38
CA GLY A 142 -6.82 -2.86 17.96
C GLY A 142 -7.08 -3.14 16.48
N SER A 143 -7.34 -2.12 15.67
CA SER A 143 -7.63 -2.31 14.25
C SER A 143 -6.36 -2.55 13.43
N GLY A 144 -5.28 -1.86 13.76
CA GLY A 144 -4.02 -1.90 13.03
C GLY A 144 -4.14 -1.39 11.60
N PRO A 145 -4.29 -0.07 11.36
CA PRO A 145 -4.34 0.49 10.00
C PRO A 145 -3.02 0.22 9.27
N ARG A 146 -3.10 -0.46 8.13
CA ARG A 146 -1.93 -0.90 7.37
C ARG A 146 -1.74 -0.03 6.14
N HIS A 147 -2.67 -0.11 5.19
CA HIS A 147 -2.67 0.69 3.97
C HIS A 147 -3.96 1.51 3.89
N ILE A 148 -3.90 2.63 3.17
CA ILE A 148 -5.02 3.56 3.03
C ILE A 148 -5.17 3.98 1.56
N ALA A 149 -6.39 4.40 1.21
CA ALA A 149 -6.67 5.07 -0.05
C ALA A 149 -7.53 6.32 0.23
N THR A 150 -7.41 7.34 -0.61
CA THR A 150 -8.25 8.54 -0.52
C THR A 150 -8.93 8.84 -1.84
N ARG A 151 -10.16 9.36 -1.78
CA ARG A 151 -10.87 9.92 -2.94
C ARG A 151 -11.61 11.19 -2.54
N GLY A 152 -11.15 12.33 -3.04
CA GLY A 152 -11.56 13.64 -2.53
C GLY A 152 -11.31 13.71 -1.02
N ASN A 153 -12.31 14.15 -0.25
CA ASN A 153 -12.20 14.22 1.22
C ASN A 153 -12.59 12.90 1.95
N THR A 154 -12.64 11.78 1.23
CA THR A 154 -12.96 10.48 1.82
C THR A 154 -11.68 9.67 2.02
N LEU A 155 -11.54 9.12 3.22
CA LEU A 155 -10.49 8.18 3.59
C LEU A 155 -11.06 6.76 3.67
N PHE A 156 -10.37 5.82 3.05
CA PHE A 156 -10.57 4.39 3.21
C PHE A 156 -9.38 3.79 3.92
N ALA A 157 -9.59 3.17 5.07
CA ALA A 157 -8.52 2.52 5.83
C ALA A 157 -8.71 1.01 5.85
N LEU A 158 -7.64 0.31 5.45
CA LEU A 158 -7.56 -1.13 5.52
C LEU A 158 -6.83 -1.53 6.80
N HIS A 159 -7.53 -2.24 7.66
CA HIS A 159 -7.06 -2.62 8.98
C HIS A 159 -6.57 -4.07 8.98
N GLU A 160 -5.27 -4.25 9.20
CA GLU A 160 -4.60 -5.55 9.17
C GLU A 160 -5.11 -6.49 10.27
N LEU A 161 -5.11 -6.02 11.53
CA LEU A 161 -5.37 -6.87 12.68
C LEU A 161 -6.86 -7.22 12.82
N SER A 162 -7.74 -6.30 12.43
CA SER A 162 -9.20 -6.52 12.51
C SER A 162 -9.81 -7.09 11.22
N SER A 163 -9.05 -7.15 10.11
CA SER A 163 -9.57 -7.50 8.78
C SER A 163 -10.84 -6.72 8.42
N THR A 164 -10.75 -5.39 8.54
CA THR A 164 -11.84 -4.48 8.18
C THR A 164 -11.41 -3.42 7.18
N LEU A 165 -12.38 -2.96 6.39
CA LEU A 165 -12.28 -1.77 5.54
C LEU A 165 -13.25 -0.72 6.08
N THR A 166 -12.74 0.44 6.49
CA THR A 166 -13.57 1.56 6.94
C THR A 166 -13.63 2.67 5.91
N GLN A 167 -14.70 3.45 5.98
CA GLN A 167 -14.86 4.70 5.26
C GLN A 167 -15.12 5.81 6.28
N GLN A 168 -14.41 6.92 6.16
CA GLN A 168 -14.66 8.12 6.95
C GLN A 168 -14.33 9.38 6.15
N LEU A 169 -14.80 10.54 6.61
CA LEU A 169 -14.29 11.80 6.07
C LEU A 169 -12.91 12.08 6.64
N ILE A 170 -12.09 12.79 5.87
CA ILE A 170 -10.84 13.31 6.38
C ILE A 170 -11.20 14.51 7.28
N PRO A 171 -10.90 14.45 8.60
CA PRO A 171 -11.15 15.58 9.50
C PRO A 171 -10.19 16.73 9.17
N PRO A 172 -10.56 17.99 9.50
CA PRO A 172 -9.63 19.10 9.43
C PRO A 172 -8.34 18.83 10.22
N ALA A 173 -7.21 19.29 9.69
CA ALA A 173 -5.94 19.33 10.42
C ALA A 173 -6.03 20.28 11.63
N PRO A 174 -5.18 20.16 12.66
CA PRO A 174 -4.09 19.18 12.80
C PRO A 174 -4.55 17.81 13.31
N ASN A 175 -5.52 17.77 14.21
CA ASN A 175 -6.01 16.55 14.85
C ASN A 175 -7.53 16.48 14.71
N GLY A 176 -8.03 15.28 14.54
CA GLY A 176 -9.45 15.01 14.62
C GLY A 176 -9.76 13.58 14.22
N THR A 177 -10.97 13.15 14.51
CA THR A 177 -11.56 11.98 13.90
C THR A 177 -12.97 12.35 13.46
N THR A 178 -13.45 11.73 12.38
CA THR A 178 -14.86 11.80 12.01
C THR A 178 -15.47 10.44 12.26
N PRO A 179 -16.76 10.35 12.66
CA PRO A 179 -17.44 9.07 12.75
C PRO A 179 -17.27 8.25 11.46
N LEU A 180 -17.11 6.94 11.63
CA LEU A 180 -17.07 6.04 10.47
C LEU A 180 -18.41 6.12 9.73
N ILE A 181 -18.34 6.37 8.42
CA ILE A 181 -19.47 6.28 7.50
C ILE A 181 -19.80 4.81 7.26
N ALA A 182 -18.78 3.96 7.18
CA ALA A 182 -18.93 2.53 7.01
C ALA A 182 -17.78 1.75 7.66
N ASN A 183 -18.06 0.51 8.04
CA ASN A 183 -17.10 -0.46 8.56
C ASN A 183 -17.52 -1.85 8.09
N PHE A 184 -16.75 -2.46 7.20
CA PHE A 184 -17.03 -3.78 6.64
C PHE A 184 -15.94 -4.77 7.01
N SER A 185 -16.34 -5.99 7.35
CA SER A 185 -15.43 -7.13 7.29
C SER A 185 -15.02 -7.38 5.84
N ILE A 186 -13.74 -7.67 5.62
CA ILE A 186 -13.21 -8.10 4.33
C ILE A 186 -13.09 -9.62 4.23
N LEU A 187 -13.57 -10.36 5.23
CA LEU A 187 -13.45 -11.81 5.30
C LEU A 187 -14.44 -12.48 4.33
N PRO A 188 -13.97 -13.41 3.48
CA PRO A 188 -14.87 -14.16 2.63
C PRO A 188 -15.65 -15.21 3.44
N PRO A 189 -16.84 -15.63 2.97
CA PRO A 189 -17.63 -16.63 3.67
C PRO A 189 -17.04 -18.04 3.55
N GLY A 190 -17.28 -18.88 4.56
CA GLY A 190 -16.93 -20.30 4.53
C GLY A 190 -15.44 -20.59 4.74
N LEU A 191 -14.73 -19.72 5.46
CA LEU A 191 -13.34 -19.98 5.87
C LEU A 191 -13.23 -21.29 6.68
N PRO A 192 -12.14 -22.05 6.52
CA PRO A 192 -11.91 -23.26 7.29
C PRO A 192 -11.71 -22.96 8.78
N GLN A 193 -12.02 -23.94 9.63
CA GLN A 193 -11.72 -23.84 11.06
C GLN A 193 -10.21 -23.68 11.26
N GLY A 194 -9.81 -22.66 12.03
CA GLY A 194 -8.40 -22.35 12.26
C GLY A 194 -7.78 -21.40 11.23
N ALA A 195 -8.56 -20.85 10.29
CA ALA A 195 -8.12 -19.71 9.49
C ALA A 195 -7.78 -18.51 10.39
N ALA A 196 -6.72 -17.78 10.05
CA ALA A 196 -6.29 -16.58 10.74
C ALA A 196 -6.01 -15.49 9.71
N MET A 197 -6.96 -14.57 9.56
CA MET A 197 -6.98 -13.61 8.45
C MET A 197 -6.41 -12.26 8.89
N ALA A 198 -5.56 -11.70 8.05
CA ALA A 198 -5.05 -10.34 8.19
C ALA A 198 -5.19 -9.59 6.85
N ALA A 199 -5.52 -8.30 6.88
CA ALA A 199 -5.62 -7.54 5.63
C ALA A 199 -4.26 -7.36 4.96
N GLY A 200 -4.23 -7.32 3.62
CA GLY A 200 -3.02 -7.13 2.81
C GLY A 200 -3.01 -5.76 2.14
N GLU A 201 -3.42 -5.71 0.88
CA GLU A 201 -3.29 -4.54 0.00
C GLU A 201 -4.65 -3.89 -0.29
N ILE A 202 -4.66 -2.58 -0.60
CA ILE A 202 -5.84 -1.82 -1.03
C ILE A 202 -5.54 -1.08 -2.34
N LEU A 203 -6.34 -1.33 -3.38
CA LEU A 203 -6.23 -0.63 -4.65
C LEU A 203 -7.54 0.10 -4.96
N LEU A 204 -7.45 1.39 -5.29
CA LEU A 204 -8.57 2.21 -5.73
C LEU A 204 -8.52 2.39 -7.25
N THR A 205 -9.69 2.33 -7.89
CA THR A 205 -9.88 2.67 -9.31
C THR A 205 -10.82 3.84 -9.47
N GLU A 206 -10.51 4.72 -10.41
CA GLU A 206 -11.41 5.78 -10.87
C GLU A 206 -12.19 5.34 -12.11
N PRO A 207 -13.33 6.01 -12.41
CA PRO A 207 -14.10 5.72 -13.60
C PRO A 207 -13.31 5.93 -14.90
N SER A 208 -13.58 5.08 -15.88
CA SER A 208 -13.09 5.18 -17.25
C SER A 208 -14.18 4.76 -18.24
N VAL A 209 -13.86 4.75 -19.54
CA VAL A 209 -14.82 4.41 -20.61
C VAL A 209 -15.38 2.99 -20.43
N HIS A 210 -14.51 2.01 -20.14
CA HIS A 210 -14.93 0.62 -19.95
C HIS A 210 -15.25 0.25 -18.49
N PHE A 211 -14.90 1.12 -17.54
CA PHE A 211 -15.11 0.93 -16.10
C PHE A 211 -15.81 2.17 -15.51
N PRO A 212 -17.12 2.35 -15.74
CA PRO A 212 -17.80 3.62 -15.45
C PRO A 212 -18.03 3.91 -13.96
N GLU A 213 -17.71 2.97 -13.07
CA GLU A 213 -17.89 3.10 -11.62
C GLU A 213 -16.55 2.91 -10.91
N PRO A 214 -16.28 3.66 -9.82
CA PRO A 214 -15.08 3.46 -9.01
C PRO A 214 -15.23 2.28 -8.06
N PHE A 215 -14.15 1.51 -7.89
CA PHE A 215 -14.08 0.35 -7.01
C PHE A 215 -12.81 0.34 -6.15
N LEU A 216 -12.92 -0.31 -4.99
CA LEU A 216 -11.81 -0.77 -4.18
C LEU A 216 -11.63 -2.28 -4.33
N TYR A 217 -10.39 -2.72 -4.45
CA TYR A 217 -9.98 -4.12 -4.39
C TYR A 217 -9.08 -4.29 -3.18
N VAL A 218 -9.47 -5.15 -2.24
CA VAL A 218 -8.70 -5.39 -1.01
C VAL A 218 -8.35 -6.86 -0.86
N SER A 219 -7.11 -7.16 -0.50
CA SER A 219 -6.67 -8.54 -0.28
C SER A 219 -6.67 -8.93 1.19
N ASN A 220 -6.76 -10.23 1.42
CA ASN A 220 -6.53 -10.86 2.72
C ASN A 220 -5.31 -11.77 2.68
N ARG A 221 -4.79 -12.07 3.86
CA ARG A 221 -3.69 -13.00 4.10
C ARG A 221 -4.10 -13.99 5.18
N ASN A 222 -4.30 -15.25 4.81
CA ASN A 222 -4.54 -16.31 5.79
C ASN A 222 -3.20 -16.85 6.31
N THR A 223 -2.88 -16.62 7.58
CA THR A 223 -1.67 -17.15 8.23
C THR A 223 -1.94 -18.43 9.04
N GLY A 224 -3.20 -18.86 9.08
CA GLY A 224 -3.64 -20.08 9.76
C GLY A 224 -3.82 -21.25 8.80
N VAL A 225 -4.89 -22.02 9.01
CA VAL A 225 -5.29 -23.12 8.12
C VAL A 225 -5.73 -22.55 6.78
N GLN A 226 -5.01 -22.86 5.71
CA GLN A 226 -5.28 -22.35 4.37
C GLN A 226 -6.63 -22.83 3.82
N ASP A 227 -7.31 -21.95 3.07
CA ASP A 227 -8.49 -22.31 2.31
C ASP A 227 -8.04 -22.95 0.98
N PRO A 228 -8.53 -24.13 0.58
CA PRO A 228 -8.13 -24.76 -0.69
C PRO A 228 -8.48 -23.91 -1.93
N ARG A 229 -9.35 -22.90 -1.80
CA ARG A 229 -9.65 -21.93 -2.86
C ARG A 229 -8.59 -20.81 -2.96
N GLY A 230 -7.67 -20.73 -2.00
CA GLY A 230 -6.73 -19.64 -1.79
C GLY A 230 -7.37 -18.41 -1.14
N ASP A 231 -6.55 -17.42 -0.83
CA ASP A 231 -7.01 -16.13 -0.34
C ASP A 231 -7.83 -15.38 -1.38
N ALA A 232 -8.86 -14.68 -0.91
CA ALA A 232 -9.78 -13.93 -1.75
C ALA A 232 -9.43 -12.43 -1.80
N ILE A 233 -9.69 -11.83 -2.95
CA ILE A 233 -9.78 -10.38 -3.11
C ILE A 233 -11.24 -9.99 -2.92
N ALA A 234 -11.52 -9.12 -1.96
CA ALA A 234 -12.83 -8.52 -1.76
C ALA A 234 -12.97 -7.26 -2.63
N ILE A 235 -14.12 -7.11 -3.27
CA ILE A 235 -14.41 -6.00 -4.19
C ILE A 235 -15.48 -5.13 -3.56
N PHE A 236 -15.23 -3.83 -3.45
CA PHE A 236 -16.18 -2.86 -2.93
C PHE A 236 -16.50 -1.80 -3.97
N ARG A 237 -17.78 -1.48 -4.11
CA ARG A 237 -18.23 -0.30 -4.86
C ARG A 237 -18.17 0.90 -3.93
N ILE A 238 -17.66 2.04 -4.42
CA ILE A 238 -17.51 3.25 -3.61
C ILE A 238 -18.77 4.13 -3.63
N GLU A 239 -19.43 4.24 -4.78
CA GLU A 239 -20.58 5.13 -4.99
C GLU A 239 -21.87 4.33 -5.25
N PRO A 240 -23.05 4.81 -4.80
CA PRO A 240 -23.28 6.04 -4.02
C PRO A 240 -22.87 5.94 -2.54
N LYS A 241 -22.50 4.75 -2.08
CA LYS A 241 -21.93 4.48 -0.75
C LYS A 241 -21.05 3.24 -0.81
N LEU A 242 -20.11 3.12 0.12
CA LEU A 242 -19.28 1.92 0.21
C LEU A 242 -20.16 0.69 0.43
N SER A 243 -19.99 -0.32 -0.42
CA SER A 243 -20.73 -1.58 -0.33
C SER A 243 -19.92 -2.74 -0.89
N LEU A 244 -19.97 -3.88 -0.20
CA LEU A 244 -19.34 -5.12 -0.66
C LEU A 244 -20.08 -5.63 -1.92
N VAL A 245 -19.33 -5.88 -2.98
CA VAL A 245 -19.82 -6.45 -4.24
C VAL A 245 -19.68 -7.98 -4.22
N GLY A 246 -18.53 -8.47 -3.77
CA GLY A 246 -18.26 -9.90 -3.72
C GLY A 246 -16.79 -10.21 -3.48
N PHE A 247 -16.45 -11.49 -3.62
CA PHE A 247 -15.12 -12.03 -3.40
C PHE A 247 -14.66 -12.83 -4.61
N VAL A 248 -13.38 -12.71 -4.97
CA VAL A 248 -12.75 -13.52 -6.00
C VAL A 248 -11.61 -14.31 -5.36
N TYR A 249 -11.79 -15.63 -5.32
CA TYR A 249 -10.76 -16.56 -4.85
C TYR A 249 -9.66 -16.71 -5.89
N THR A 250 -8.41 -16.60 -5.45
CA THR A 250 -7.26 -16.44 -6.34
C THR A 250 -6.42 -17.71 -6.48
N GLY A 251 -6.60 -18.68 -5.58
CA GLY A 251 -5.69 -19.80 -5.40
C GLY A 251 -4.31 -19.40 -4.85
N LEU A 252 -4.06 -18.13 -4.48
CA LEU A 252 -2.83 -17.68 -3.85
C LEU A 252 -2.92 -17.82 -2.32
N ASP A 253 -1.78 -17.98 -1.65
CA ASP A 253 -1.70 -17.93 -0.20
C ASP A 253 -1.04 -16.62 0.25
N GLN A 254 -1.63 -15.97 1.24
CA GLN A 254 -1.12 -14.75 1.87
C GLN A 254 -0.85 -13.61 0.89
N ILE A 255 -1.88 -13.16 0.16
CA ILE A 255 -1.78 -12.06 -0.83
C ILE A 255 -1.34 -10.77 -0.13
N ARG A 256 -0.06 -10.45 -0.26
CA ARG A 256 0.59 -9.31 0.42
C ARG A 256 0.80 -8.12 -0.50
N GLY A 257 0.90 -8.35 -1.82
CA GLY A 257 1.07 -7.30 -2.81
C GLY A 257 0.11 -7.47 -3.97
N MET A 258 -0.43 -6.36 -4.44
CA MET A 258 -1.23 -6.26 -5.66
C MET A 258 -0.89 -4.94 -6.37
N GLN A 259 -1.10 -4.88 -7.69
CA GLN A 259 -0.92 -3.66 -8.47
C GLN A 259 -1.91 -3.64 -9.63
N LEU A 260 -2.46 -2.46 -9.92
CA LEU A 260 -3.29 -2.22 -11.11
C LEU A 260 -2.41 -1.84 -12.30
N GLY A 261 -2.88 -2.19 -13.50
CA GLY A 261 -2.16 -1.92 -14.74
C GLY A 261 -3.03 -1.92 -15.99
N GLY A 262 -2.45 -1.42 -17.07
CA GLY A 262 -3.15 -1.15 -18.33
C GLY A 262 -3.69 0.29 -18.41
N PRO A 263 -4.00 0.80 -19.62
CA PRO A 263 -4.42 2.19 -19.83
C PRO A 263 -5.66 2.61 -19.03
N GLU A 264 -6.55 1.67 -18.71
CA GLU A 264 -7.76 1.91 -17.91
C GLU A 264 -7.73 1.14 -16.58
N ASN A 265 -6.53 0.73 -16.15
CA ASN A 265 -6.33 -0.17 -15.01
C ASN A 265 -7.14 -1.46 -15.16
N GLU A 266 -7.29 -2.01 -16.36
CA GLU A 266 -8.10 -3.19 -16.64
C GLU A 266 -7.49 -4.50 -16.14
N PHE A 267 -6.21 -4.49 -15.75
CA PHE A 267 -5.50 -5.63 -15.19
C PHE A 267 -5.16 -5.41 -13.72
N LEU A 268 -5.13 -6.51 -12.96
CA LEU A 268 -4.66 -6.56 -11.59
C LEU A 268 -3.68 -7.73 -11.47
N ILE A 269 -2.42 -7.43 -11.13
CA ILE A 269 -1.43 -8.43 -10.78
C ILE A 269 -1.42 -8.63 -9.27
N ALA A 270 -1.32 -9.88 -8.81
CA ALA A 270 -1.30 -10.21 -7.39
C ALA A 270 -0.32 -11.35 -7.10
N GLY A 271 0.25 -11.33 -5.89
CA GLY A 271 1.12 -12.38 -5.41
C GLY A 271 1.08 -12.54 -3.89
N GLY A 272 1.34 -13.77 -3.47
CA GLY A 272 1.49 -14.17 -2.08
C GLY A 272 2.90 -14.00 -1.56
N VAL A 273 3.05 -13.93 -0.23
CA VAL A 273 4.35 -14.11 0.45
C VAL A 273 4.61 -15.59 0.81
N ALA A 274 3.59 -16.45 0.70
CA ALA A 274 3.64 -17.87 1.00
C ALA A 274 2.99 -18.69 -0.13
N GLY A 275 3.05 -20.02 0.00
CA GLY A 275 2.51 -20.97 -0.98
C GLY A 275 3.41 -21.13 -2.22
N ASP A 276 2.90 -21.89 -3.19
CA ASP A 276 3.56 -22.22 -4.45
C ASP A 276 2.71 -21.87 -5.68
N ALA A 277 1.58 -21.20 -5.45
CA ALA A 277 0.63 -20.81 -6.48
C ALA A 277 1.17 -19.70 -7.41
N GLY A 278 2.33 -19.12 -7.12
CA GLY A 278 3.01 -18.20 -8.01
C GLY A 278 2.44 -16.78 -8.02
N VAL A 279 2.53 -16.12 -9.16
CA VAL A 279 1.98 -14.77 -9.41
C VAL A 279 0.85 -14.87 -10.42
N ILE A 280 -0.26 -14.18 -10.19
CA ILE A 280 -1.40 -14.18 -11.11
C ILE A 280 -1.63 -12.82 -11.75
N MET A 281 -2.14 -12.86 -12.97
CA MET A 281 -2.75 -11.71 -13.63
C MET A 281 -4.26 -11.94 -13.72
N LEU A 282 -5.02 -10.97 -13.24
CA LEU A 282 -6.47 -10.94 -13.29
C LEU A 282 -6.92 -9.82 -14.24
N LYS A 283 -8.00 -10.03 -14.97
CA LYS A 283 -8.68 -8.99 -15.75
C LYS A 283 -9.90 -8.50 -14.99
N ARG A 284 -10.07 -7.19 -14.85
CA ARG A 284 -11.34 -6.58 -14.41
C ARG A 284 -12.41 -6.82 -15.46
N THR A 285 -13.50 -7.43 -15.04
CA THR A 285 -14.64 -7.75 -15.90
C THR A 285 -15.92 -7.17 -15.33
N GLN A 286 -17.00 -7.19 -16.11
CA GLN A 286 -18.32 -6.68 -15.70
C GLN A 286 -18.27 -5.21 -15.23
N GLY A 287 -17.52 -4.37 -15.94
CA GLY A 287 -17.34 -2.96 -15.58
C GLY A 287 -16.58 -2.74 -14.28
N GLY A 288 -15.79 -3.72 -13.81
CA GLY A 288 -14.98 -3.64 -12.59
C GLY A 288 -15.58 -4.39 -11.39
N LYS A 289 -16.81 -4.89 -11.52
CA LYS A 289 -17.53 -5.62 -10.46
C LYS A 289 -16.99 -7.02 -10.20
N ASN A 290 -16.12 -7.52 -11.08
CA ASN A 290 -15.54 -8.85 -10.97
C ASN A 290 -14.09 -8.86 -11.47
N LEU A 291 -13.35 -9.91 -11.09
CA LEU A 291 -12.02 -10.23 -11.60
C LEU A 291 -12.05 -11.64 -12.20
N THR A 292 -11.34 -11.84 -13.30
CA THR A 292 -11.22 -13.16 -13.96
C THR A 292 -9.76 -13.48 -14.17
N LEU A 293 -9.33 -14.69 -13.77
CA LEU A 293 -7.95 -15.14 -13.97
C LEU A 293 -7.62 -15.13 -15.46
N LEU A 294 -6.58 -14.39 -15.82
CA LEU A 294 -6.06 -14.32 -17.18
C LEU A 294 -4.91 -15.30 -17.37
N THR A 295 -3.94 -15.27 -16.45
CA THR A 295 -2.77 -16.17 -16.49
C THR A 295 -2.14 -16.29 -15.10
N ARG A 296 -1.26 -17.30 -14.94
CA ARG A 296 -0.47 -17.57 -13.74
C ARG A 296 0.97 -17.85 -14.16
N ASN A 297 1.92 -17.22 -13.48
CA ASN A 297 3.35 -17.51 -13.60
C ASN A 297 3.79 -18.34 -12.37
N LEU A 298 4.23 -19.57 -12.61
CA LEU A 298 4.71 -20.51 -11.59
C LEU A 298 6.24 -20.53 -11.45
N GLU A 299 6.98 -19.88 -12.35
CA GLU A 299 8.44 -19.77 -12.24
C GLU A 299 8.85 -18.91 -11.04
N LEU A 300 7.97 -17.97 -10.66
CA LEU A 300 8.11 -17.12 -9.49
C LEU A 300 7.11 -17.59 -8.41
N PRO A 301 7.52 -18.39 -7.42
CA PRO A 301 6.58 -19.01 -6.47
C PRO A 301 5.86 -17.97 -5.59
N THR A 302 6.53 -16.88 -5.24
CA THR A 302 5.99 -15.80 -4.37
C THR A 302 6.57 -14.45 -4.77
N ARG A 303 5.77 -13.37 -4.71
CA ARG A 303 6.20 -11.97 -4.89
C ARG A 303 5.20 -11.04 -4.19
N THR A 304 5.71 -9.95 -3.62
CA THR A 304 4.93 -9.03 -2.76
C THR A 304 4.95 -7.59 -3.25
N SER A 305 5.59 -7.31 -4.39
CA SER A 305 5.66 -5.96 -4.97
C SER A 305 5.73 -6.06 -6.49
N PHE A 306 5.02 -5.16 -7.15
CA PHE A 306 4.87 -5.15 -8.60
C PHE A 306 4.91 -3.72 -9.11
N VAL A 307 5.48 -3.52 -10.29
CA VAL A 307 5.42 -2.26 -11.04
C VAL A 307 4.80 -2.56 -12.37
N TRP A 308 3.85 -1.72 -12.78
CA TRP A 308 3.38 -1.72 -14.14
C TRP A 308 4.15 -0.68 -14.95
N LEU A 309 4.81 -1.12 -16.02
CA LEU A 309 5.54 -0.25 -16.94
C LEU A 309 4.60 0.15 -18.09
N ASN A 310 4.44 1.44 -18.32
CA ASN A 310 3.64 1.99 -19.42
C ASN A 310 4.53 2.36 -20.61
#